data_AF-A0A357GXX3-F1
#
_entry.id   AF-A0A357GXX3-F1
#
_cell.length_a   1.000
_cell.length_b   1.000
_cell.length_c   1.000
_cell.angle_alpha   90.00
_cell.angle_beta   90.00
_cell.angle_gamma   90.00
#
_symmetry.space_group_name_H-M   'P 1'
#
loop_
_entity.id
_entity.type
_entity.pdbx_description
1 polymer ?
#
loop_
_entity_poly.entity_id
_entity_poly.type
_entity_poly.pdbx_seq_one_letter_code
_entity_poly.pdbx_strand_id
1 'polypeptide(L)'
;MTEQKDHGQIGEPSMREKFAQANEHRDYSIYTKLMDAALEAKSRAIFPHFGQLPEGAAIVDIGSGTGAQAELAAREFRSARVYALDYSHELLEQAVGEKTFVRPVFGNAVERNFPDNSLDAAYASTSGHEIESFGGPGSAEKTVQIMFSQLKPGGKLVWRDFAKPSLTEPVYMKINSTVGLETPPPNTPPEEIDYNSLSPQAIFECFHRQFGGGGAFEYERVTVAGQEYLKISPEWAHEFYLHKDYTANFLQEVKEKYTYWTPEEARQVFEAAGFVNVRVIPEQNEWITKNRLKGKIELAVMDEEGKLQAVDFPPTHMVIVGEKPKDYSVVSEGGEIEVVDYEKILATIDYNPAAGLVRIGEKEFAVEDQPIVGGKKICFWLKDQPGQVLKIVRPDARNVHNAFKSVFQTVERQQFLEENEIPRLRILKTDPEGPPYRYVIQEAAPQGVVSADELIRGGELSERDIQQMSAIVNRYEKGRQWQLDTNPFSWFRVTKDDGQTEMVYASGKVYRFDEDWTFEKIGLLQWLDPKYVSEATASTAAIPQAKAHQALVRKWAGSAKNTVFWKKYLDPTVQPKEG
;
A
#
# COMPACT_ATOMS: atom_id res chain seq x y z
N MET A 1 19.82 -7.21 46.59
CA MET A 1 18.87 -6.22 46.02
C MET A 1 19.68 -5.29 45.14
N THR A 2 19.76 -5.62 43.85
CA THR A 2 20.19 -4.70 42.81
C THR A 2 19.56 -5.24 41.53
N GLU A 3 18.45 -4.61 41.13
CA GLU A 3 17.74 -4.87 39.90
C GLU A 3 18.58 -4.36 38.71
N GLN A 4 18.93 -5.25 37.79
CA GLN A 4 19.31 -4.88 36.44
C GLN A 4 18.03 -4.59 35.65
N LYS A 5 17.88 -3.34 35.21
CA LYS A 5 16.88 -2.95 34.22
C LYS A 5 17.36 -3.44 32.87
N ASP A 6 16.57 -4.34 32.30
CA ASP A 6 16.71 -4.81 30.93
C ASP A 6 16.27 -3.66 30.00
N HIS A 7 17.22 -3.12 29.24
CA HIS A 7 16.92 -2.16 28.18
C HIS A 7 16.37 -2.94 26.99
N GLY A 8 15.04 -3.03 26.91
CA GLY A 8 14.34 -3.58 25.76
C GLY A 8 14.77 -2.86 24.47
N GLN A 9 15.39 -3.61 23.57
CA GLN A 9 15.61 -3.20 22.18
C GLN A 9 14.24 -2.94 21.55
N ILE A 10 13.99 -1.69 21.16
CA ILE A 10 12.89 -1.34 20.27
C ILE A 10 13.23 -1.98 18.91
N GLY A 11 12.43 -2.96 18.49
CA GLY A 11 12.62 -3.63 17.20
C GLY A 11 12.51 -2.64 16.04
N GLU A 12 13.35 -2.77 15.02
CA GLU A 12 13.26 -1.95 13.82
C GLU A 12 11.91 -2.16 13.11
N PRO A 13 11.29 -1.09 12.57
CA PRO A 13 10.05 -1.22 11.81
C PRO A 13 10.25 -2.13 10.60
N SER A 14 9.26 -2.99 10.34
CA SER A 14 9.18 -3.82 9.14
C SER A 14 9.10 -2.97 7.87
N MET A 15 9.46 -3.56 6.72
CA MET A 15 9.31 -2.91 5.41
C MET A 15 7.87 -2.44 5.16
N ARG A 16 6.87 -3.19 5.68
CA ARG A 16 5.45 -2.81 5.64
C ARG A 16 5.21 -1.45 6.28
N GLU A 17 5.71 -1.31 7.49
CA GLU A 17 5.49 -0.13 8.32
C GLU A 17 6.24 1.07 7.73
N LYS A 18 7.45 0.86 7.21
CA LYS A 18 8.24 1.90 6.51
C LYS A 18 7.55 2.37 5.23
N PHE A 19 7.13 1.44 4.36
CA PHE A 19 6.41 1.75 3.11
C PHE A 19 5.07 2.45 3.40
N ALA A 20 4.32 1.97 4.40
CA ALA A 20 3.08 2.60 4.81
C ALA A 20 3.35 4.02 5.35
N GLN A 21 4.22 4.21 6.33
CA GLN A 21 4.55 5.54 6.88
C GLN A 21 5.07 6.50 5.81
N ALA A 22 5.75 6.01 4.78
CA ALA A 22 6.21 6.85 3.68
C ALA A 22 5.07 7.38 2.82
N ASN A 23 4.09 6.53 2.51
CA ASN A 23 3.01 6.82 1.56
C ASN A 23 1.71 7.39 2.18
N GLU A 24 1.69 7.71 3.48
CA GLU A 24 0.48 8.13 4.23
C GLU A 24 -0.27 9.35 3.70
N HIS A 25 0.39 10.23 2.95
CA HIS A 25 -0.24 11.42 2.36
C HIS A 25 -0.05 11.52 0.85
N ARG A 26 0.24 10.39 0.17
CA ARG A 26 0.45 10.39 -1.29
C ARG A 26 -0.89 10.59 -2.01
N ASP A 27 -0.98 11.61 -2.88
CA ASP A 27 -2.14 11.74 -3.78
C ASP A 27 -2.03 10.72 -4.93
N TYR A 28 -2.66 9.55 -4.74
CA TYR A 28 -2.69 8.49 -5.73
C TYR A 28 -3.34 8.90 -7.06
N SER A 29 -4.24 9.90 -7.09
CA SER A 29 -4.92 10.32 -8.32
C SER A 29 -4.00 11.13 -9.25
N ILE A 30 -3.04 11.85 -8.69
CA ILE A 30 -2.00 12.56 -9.43
C ILE A 30 -0.84 11.61 -9.75
N TYR A 31 -0.43 10.80 -8.77
CA TYR A 31 0.64 9.82 -8.92
C TYR A 31 0.36 8.81 -10.04
N THR A 32 -0.83 8.20 -10.06
CA THR A 32 -1.24 7.23 -11.09
C THR A 32 -1.30 7.86 -12.49
N LYS A 33 -1.81 9.08 -12.64
CA LYS A 33 -1.81 9.81 -13.93
C LYS A 33 -0.41 10.07 -14.48
N LEU A 34 0.54 10.40 -13.60
CA LEU A 34 1.94 10.61 -14.01
C LEU A 34 2.61 9.28 -14.39
N MET A 35 2.27 8.18 -13.69
CA MET A 35 2.74 6.83 -14.02
C MET A 35 2.16 6.34 -15.36
N ASP A 36 0.87 6.54 -15.60
CA ASP A 36 0.17 6.16 -16.84
C ASP A 36 0.65 6.95 -18.05
N ALA A 37 0.92 8.25 -17.89
CA ALA A 37 1.47 9.09 -18.96
C ALA A 37 2.86 8.62 -19.43
N ALA A 38 3.62 7.95 -18.55
CA ALA A 38 4.93 7.38 -18.86
C ALA A 38 4.88 5.90 -19.28
N LEU A 39 3.71 5.24 -19.20
CA LEU A 39 3.53 3.80 -19.36
C LEU A 39 4.08 3.27 -20.70
N GLU A 40 3.78 3.96 -21.80
CA GLU A 40 4.23 3.56 -23.14
C GLU A 40 5.77 3.70 -23.28
N ALA A 41 6.36 4.74 -22.70
CA ALA A 41 7.80 4.94 -22.72
C ALA A 41 8.52 3.86 -21.90
N LYS A 42 8.04 3.59 -20.68
CA LYS A 42 8.56 2.53 -19.80
C LYS A 42 8.48 1.16 -20.48
N SER A 43 7.36 0.85 -21.13
CA SER A 43 7.16 -0.45 -21.77
C SER A 43 8.03 -0.63 -23.00
N ARG A 44 8.22 0.42 -23.80
CA ARG A 44 9.18 0.41 -24.93
C ARG A 44 10.62 0.23 -24.49
N ALA A 45 10.98 0.69 -23.28
CA ALA A 45 12.32 0.49 -22.73
C ALA A 45 12.55 -0.94 -22.20
N ILE A 46 11.49 -1.67 -21.84
CA ILE A 46 11.59 -2.99 -21.18
C ILE A 46 11.30 -4.15 -22.14
N PHE A 47 10.13 -4.14 -22.77
CA PHE A 47 9.58 -5.30 -23.49
C PHE A 47 10.45 -5.83 -24.63
N PRO A 48 11.17 -4.99 -25.42
CA PRO A 48 12.06 -5.48 -26.47
C PRO A 48 13.18 -6.40 -25.93
N HIS A 49 13.51 -6.32 -24.64
CA HIS A 49 14.56 -7.12 -24.05
C HIS A 49 14.13 -8.56 -23.70
N PHE A 50 12.83 -8.85 -23.60
CA PHE A 50 12.34 -10.22 -23.41
C PHE A 50 12.72 -11.10 -24.60
N GLY A 51 12.66 -10.56 -25.82
CA GLY A 51 12.91 -11.31 -27.05
C GLY A 51 11.75 -12.28 -27.33
N GLN A 52 12.04 -13.42 -27.96
CA GLN A 52 11.02 -14.42 -28.24
C GLN A 52 10.69 -15.21 -26.98
N LEU A 53 9.45 -15.13 -26.53
CA LEU A 53 8.92 -15.92 -25.42
C LEU A 53 8.21 -17.18 -25.94
N PRO A 54 8.33 -18.33 -25.24
CA PRO A 54 7.57 -19.53 -25.60
C PRO A 54 6.07 -19.34 -25.36
N GLU A 55 5.25 -20.17 -26.00
CA GLU A 55 3.83 -20.24 -25.68
C GLU A 55 3.64 -20.66 -24.20
N GLY A 56 2.75 -19.99 -23.48
CA GLY A 56 2.51 -20.23 -22.05
C GLY A 56 3.56 -19.61 -21.11
N ALA A 57 4.50 -18.81 -21.63
CA ALA A 57 5.56 -18.16 -20.85
C ALA A 57 5.02 -17.46 -19.59
N ALA A 58 5.75 -17.52 -18.48
CA ALA A 58 5.41 -16.78 -17.26
C ALA A 58 6.23 -15.48 -17.19
N ILE A 59 5.54 -14.35 -17.05
CA ILE A 59 6.14 -13.02 -16.91
C ILE A 59 5.69 -12.42 -15.58
N VAL A 60 6.60 -11.82 -14.81
CA VAL A 60 6.24 -11.04 -13.62
C VAL A 60 6.65 -9.57 -13.74
N ASP A 61 5.75 -8.69 -13.32
CA ASP A 61 5.96 -7.27 -13.06
C ASP A 61 6.19 -7.07 -11.55
N ILE A 62 7.37 -6.61 -11.15
CA ILE A 62 7.82 -6.46 -9.76
C ILE A 62 7.55 -5.04 -9.29
N GLY A 63 6.77 -4.89 -8.22
CA GLY A 63 6.29 -3.57 -7.78
C GLY A 63 5.31 -3.01 -8.80
N SER A 64 4.34 -3.84 -9.21
CA SER A 64 3.44 -3.56 -10.32
C SER A 64 2.48 -2.40 -10.10
N GLY A 65 2.35 -1.90 -8.88
CA GLY A 65 1.43 -0.85 -8.48
C GLY A 65 0.00 -1.17 -8.89
N THR A 66 -0.59 -0.32 -9.73
CA THR A 66 -1.95 -0.48 -10.27
C THR A 66 -2.06 -1.60 -11.30
N GLY A 67 -0.97 -2.30 -11.62
CA GLY A 67 -0.93 -3.36 -12.62
C GLY A 67 -1.06 -2.88 -14.07
N ALA A 68 -1.03 -1.57 -14.33
CA ALA A 68 -1.22 -1.01 -15.67
C ALA A 68 -0.15 -1.49 -16.67
N GLN A 69 1.11 -1.61 -16.23
CA GLN A 69 2.18 -2.13 -17.08
C GLN A 69 2.10 -3.64 -17.26
N ALA A 70 1.78 -4.38 -16.20
CA ALA A 70 1.48 -5.81 -16.29
C ALA A 70 0.32 -6.09 -17.28
N GLU A 71 -0.72 -5.27 -17.30
CA GLU A 71 -1.84 -5.41 -18.23
C GLU A 71 -1.41 -5.13 -19.67
N LEU A 72 -0.55 -4.12 -19.89
CA LEU A 72 0.04 -3.88 -21.21
C LEU A 72 0.93 -5.06 -21.65
N ALA A 73 1.71 -5.65 -20.73
CA ALA A 73 2.49 -6.86 -20.99
C ALA A 73 1.58 -8.04 -21.37
N ALA A 74 0.46 -8.24 -20.67
CA ALA A 74 -0.50 -9.31 -20.96
C ALA A 74 -1.15 -9.16 -22.35
N ARG A 75 -1.34 -7.92 -22.81
CA ARG A 75 -1.88 -7.60 -24.14
C ARG A 75 -0.87 -7.78 -25.26
N GLU A 76 0.39 -7.42 -25.03
CA GLU A 76 1.50 -7.57 -25.97
C GLU A 76 1.90 -9.04 -26.12
N PHE A 77 2.05 -9.73 -24.99
CA PHE A 77 2.46 -11.13 -24.91
C PHE A 77 1.26 -12.04 -24.64
N ARG A 78 0.29 -12.07 -25.57
CA ARG A 78 -1.01 -12.75 -25.39
C ARG A 78 -0.94 -14.24 -25.03
N SER A 79 0.14 -14.91 -25.41
CA SER A 79 0.37 -16.33 -25.08
C SER A 79 1.00 -16.53 -23.70
N ALA A 80 1.41 -15.46 -23.02
CA ALA A 80 2.05 -15.49 -21.72
C ALA A 80 1.03 -15.36 -20.58
N ARG A 81 1.41 -15.91 -19.42
CA ARG A 81 0.75 -15.75 -18.13
C ARG A 81 1.48 -14.63 -17.41
N VAL A 82 0.83 -13.48 -17.27
CA VAL A 82 1.44 -12.30 -16.64
C VAL A 82 0.98 -12.16 -15.19
N TYR A 83 1.95 -11.97 -14.30
CA TYR A 83 1.76 -11.80 -12.87
C TYR A 83 2.09 -10.36 -12.46
N ALA A 84 1.20 -9.73 -11.72
CA ALA A 84 1.39 -8.41 -11.14
C ALA A 84 1.77 -8.60 -9.67
N LEU A 85 3.07 -8.54 -9.35
CA LEU A 85 3.60 -8.69 -8.00
C LEU A 85 3.66 -7.32 -7.33
N ASP A 86 2.91 -7.14 -6.25
CA ASP A 86 2.96 -5.92 -5.46
C ASP A 86 2.73 -6.17 -3.97
N TYR A 87 3.26 -5.25 -3.17
CA TYR A 87 3.14 -5.24 -1.73
C TYR A 87 1.87 -4.52 -1.23
N SER A 88 1.20 -3.71 -2.07
CA SER A 88 -0.07 -3.04 -1.75
C SER A 88 -1.26 -3.86 -2.24
N HIS A 89 -2.18 -4.18 -1.33
CA HIS A 89 -3.45 -4.82 -1.70
C HIS A 89 -4.38 -3.86 -2.44
N GLU A 90 -4.30 -2.57 -2.12
CA GLU A 90 -5.17 -1.50 -2.60
C GLU A 90 -4.92 -1.23 -4.09
N LEU A 91 -3.65 -1.16 -4.49
CA LEU A 91 -3.26 -0.93 -5.89
C LEU A 91 -3.57 -2.13 -6.80
N LEU A 92 -3.36 -3.36 -6.30
CA LEU A 92 -3.76 -4.58 -7.03
C LEU A 92 -5.28 -4.75 -7.13
N GLU A 93 -6.06 -4.22 -6.18
CA GLU A 93 -7.53 -4.22 -6.28
C GLU A 93 -8.03 -3.32 -7.42
N GLN A 94 -7.36 -2.19 -7.70
CA GLN A 94 -7.63 -1.37 -8.88
C GLN A 94 -7.34 -2.16 -10.17
N ALA A 95 -6.23 -2.91 -10.21
CA ALA A 95 -5.88 -3.79 -11.33
C ALA A 95 -6.95 -4.85 -11.60
N VAL A 96 -7.55 -5.45 -10.56
CA VAL A 96 -8.57 -6.51 -10.70
C VAL A 96 -9.96 -5.96 -11.03
N GLY A 97 -10.26 -4.72 -10.65
CA GLY A 97 -11.55 -4.07 -10.86
C GLY A 97 -11.97 -3.93 -12.34
N GLU A 98 -11.01 -3.98 -13.27
CA GLU A 98 -11.23 -3.69 -14.70
C GLU A 98 -11.32 -4.94 -15.62
N LYS A 99 -11.35 -6.16 -15.08
CA LYS A 99 -11.30 -7.44 -15.86
C LYS A 99 -10.00 -7.63 -16.63
N THR A 100 -8.88 -7.39 -15.97
CA THR A 100 -7.53 -7.51 -16.54
C THR A 100 -7.14 -8.96 -16.85
N PHE A 101 -6.19 -9.12 -17.76
CA PHE A 101 -5.60 -10.42 -18.11
C PHE A 101 -4.47 -10.83 -17.14
N VAL A 102 -4.14 -9.96 -16.19
CA VAL A 102 -3.07 -10.16 -15.21
C VAL A 102 -3.53 -11.02 -14.03
N ARG A 103 -2.55 -11.67 -13.41
CA ARG A 103 -2.74 -12.45 -12.18
C ARG A 103 -2.10 -11.70 -11.02
N PRO A 104 -2.88 -11.12 -10.10
CA PRO A 104 -2.29 -10.43 -8.95
C PRO A 104 -1.56 -11.43 -8.06
N VAL A 105 -0.37 -11.06 -7.61
CA VAL A 105 0.41 -11.76 -6.61
C VAL A 105 0.68 -10.76 -5.49
N PHE A 106 -0.01 -10.94 -4.38
CA PHE A 106 0.28 -10.16 -3.19
C PHE A 106 1.53 -10.73 -2.52
N GLY A 107 2.60 -9.95 -2.48
CA GLY A 107 3.87 -10.46 -1.99
C GLY A 107 4.95 -9.42 -1.89
N ASN A 108 5.95 -9.73 -1.06
CA ASN A 108 7.12 -8.89 -0.88
C ASN A 108 8.19 -9.25 -1.90
N ALA A 109 8.64 -8.27 -2.70
CA ALA A 109 9.68 -8.50 -3.71
C ALA A 109 11.01 -8.99 -3.11
N VAL A 110 11.29 -8.67 -1.83
CA VAL A 110 12.48 -9.17 -1.11
C VAL A 110 12.29 -10.57 -0.50
N GLU A 111 11.22 -11.25 -0.87
CA GLU A 111 10.87 -12.62 -0.47
C GLU A 111 10.53 -13.48 -1.70
N ARG A 112 10.49 -14.80 -1.49
CA ARG A 112 10.24 -15.76 -2.57
C ARG A 112 8.74 -15.86 -2.86
N ASN A 113 8.32 -15.32 -4.01
CA ASN A 113 6.92 -15.35 -4.47
C ASN A 113 6.63 -16.43 -5.54
N PHE A 114 7.68 -16.96 -6.18
CA PHE A 114 7.58 -17.98 -7.22
C PHE A 114 8.59 -19.12 -6.95
N PRO A 115 8.39 -20.34 -7.46
CA PRO A 115 9.39 -21.40 -7.43
C PRO A 115 10.59 -21.10 -8.30
N ASP A 116 11.67 -21.82 -8.01
CA ASP A 116 12.86 -21.80 -8.84
C ASP A 116 12.54 -22.26 -10.25
N ASN A 117 13.18 -21.60 -11.22
CA ASN A 117 13.06 -21.96 -12.63
C ASN A 117 11.61 -22.02 -13.15
N SER A 118 10.74 -21.13 -12.67
CA SER A 118 9.33 -21.09 -13.07
C SER A 118 8.99 -19.93 -14.00
N LEU A 119 9.78 -18.84 -13.96
CA LEU A 119 9.55 -17.62 -14.73
C LEU A 119 10.39 -17.60 -16.02
N ASP A 120 9.78 -17.18 -17.12
CA ASP A 120 10.48 -16.99 -18.41
C ASP A 120 11.07 -15.57 -18.50
N ALA A 121 10.38 -14.59 -17.90
CA ALA A 121 10.85 -13.22 -17.77
C ALA A 121 10.36 -12.57 -16.46
N ALA A 122 11.13 -11.63 -15.95
CA ALA A 122 10.78 -10.77 -14.84
C ALA A 122 11.20 -9.34 -15.17
N TYR A 123 10.46 -8.34 -14.69
CA TYR A 123 10.87 -6.96 -14.81
C TYR A 123 10.46 -6.10 -13.62
N ALA A 124 11.25 -5.06 -13.35
CA ALA A 124 10.95 -3.99 -12.40
C ALA A 124 11.03 -2.65 -13.14
N SER A 125 10.10 -1.74 -12.87
CA SER A 125 9.92 -0.52 -13.67
C SER A 125 9.63 0.69 -12.79
N THR A 126 10.69 1.39 -12.39
CA THR A 126 10.59 2.53 -11.46
C THR A 126 9.98 2.09 -10.12
N SER A 127 10.37 0.90 -9.64
CA SER A 127 9.94 0.32 -8.36
C SER A 127 11.12 -0.12 -7.49
N GLY A 128 12.34 -0.21 -8.04
CA GLY A 128 13.52 -0.66 -7.33
C GLY A 128 14.01 0.32 -6.26
N HIS A 129 13.90 1.63 -6.50
CA HIS A 129 14.21 2.65 -5.50
C HIS A 129 13.26 2.60 -4.31
N GLU A 130 11.98 2.27 -4.52
CA GLU A 130 11.02 2.05 -3.44
C GLU A 130 11.41 0.78 -2.64
N ILE A 131 11.76 -0.31 -3.35
CA ILE A 131 12.25 -1.54 -2.71
C ILE A 131 13.48 -1.27 -1.85
N GLU A 132 14.46 -0.51 -2.35
CA GLU A 132 15.68 -0.17 -1.63
C GLU A 132 15.39 0.76 -0.44
N SER A 133 14.58 1.81 -0.65
CA SER A 133 14.30 2.83 0.36
C SER A 133 13.51 2.26 1.54
N PHE A 134 12.52 1.41 1.27
CA PHE A 134 11.61 0.91 2.30
C PHE A 134 11.98 -0.47 2.83
N GLY A 135 12.62 -1.30 2.02
CA GLY A 135 13.16 -2.60 2.45
C GLY A 135 14.44 -2.46 3.29
N GLY A 136 15.13 -1.32 3.13
CA GLY A 136 16.43 -1.06 3.73
C GLY A 136 17.59 -1.44 2.80
N PRO A 137 18.83 -1.03 3.15
CA PRO A 137 19.99 -1.19 2.27
C PRO A 137 20.20 -2.63 1.78
N GLY A 138 20.37 -2.81 0.48
CA GLY A 138 20.58 -4.11 -0.17
C GLY A 138 19.30 -4.86 -0.51
N SER A 139 18.12 -4.27 -0.31
CA SER A 139 16.84 -4.88 -0.64
C SER A 139 16.65 -5.07 -2.15
N ALA A 140 17.09 -4.10 -2.96
CA ALA A 140 17.08 -4.24 -4.41
C ALA A 140 18.01 -5.38 -4.87
N GLU A 141 19.20 -5.49 -4.27
CA GLU A 141 20.15 -6.59 -4.55
C GLU A 141 19.55 -7.95 -4.18
N LYS A 142 18.96 -8.06 -2.98
CA LYS A 142 18.28 -9.27 -2.53
C LYS A 142 17.13 -9.66 -3.48
N THR A 143 16.38 -8.68 -3.98
CA THR A 143 15.33 -8.91 -4.98
C THR A 143 15.92 -9.48 -6.28
N VAL A 144 17.04 -8.94 -6.77
CA VAL A 144 17.75 -9.47 -7.95
C VAL A 144 18.18 -10.93 -7.73
N GLN A 145 18.72 -11.27 -6.56
CA GLN A 145 19.13 -12.64 -6.20
C GLN A 145 17.94 -13.61 -6.14
N ILE A 146 16.81 -13.18 -5.57
CA ILE A 146 15.58 -13.98 -5.51
C ILE A 146 15.03 -14.21 -6.93
N MET A 147 14.99 -13.18 -7.75
CA MET A 147 14.50 -13.29 -9.13
C MET A 147 15.41 -14.17 -9.98
N PHE A 148 16.72 -14.12 -9.76
CA PHE A 148 17.65 -15.05 -10.40
C PHE A 148 17.28 -16.52 -10.13
N SER A 149 16.93 -16.86 -8.88
CA SER A 149 16.54 -18.22 -8.51
C SER A 149 15.26 -18.65 -9.22
N GLN A 150 14.28 -17.74 -9.30
CA GLN A 150 12.94 -17.98 -9.86
C GLN A 150 12.88 -18.03 -11.39
N LEU A 151 13.84 -17.41 -12.08
CA LEU A 151 13.94 -17.46 -13.54
C LEU A 151 14.39 -18.84 -14.02
N LYS A 152 13.82 -19.31 -15.13
CA LYS A 152 14.29 -20.49 -15.89
C LYS A 152 15.70 -20.24 -16.45
N PRO A 153 16.49 -21.28 -16.70
CA PRO A 153 17.70 -21.16 -17.54
C PRO A 153 17.37 -20.48 -18.87
N GLY A 154 18.11 -19.44 -19.23
CA GLY A 154 17.84 -18.56 -20.37
C GLY A 154 16.75 -17.50 -20.15
N GLY A 155 16.07 -17.52 -19.00
CA GLY A 155 15.12 -16.49 -18.58
C GLY A 155 15.83 -15.17 -18.28
N LYS A 156 15.09 -14.06 -18.36
CA LYS A 156 15.66 -12.71 -18.26
C LYS A 156 15.05 -11.88 -17.16
N LEU A 157 15.89 -11.12 -16.47
CA LEU A 157 15.47 -10.01 -15.61
C LEU A 157 15.77 -8.69 -16.34
N VAL A 158 14.75 -7.84 -16.45
CA VAL A 158 14.88 -6.48 -17.00
C VAL A 158 14.53 -5.48 -15.92
N TRP A 159 15.49 -4.67 -15.48
CA TRP A 159 15.32 -3.74 -14.38
C TRP A 159 15.52 -2.31 -14.87
N ARG A 160 14.45 -1.53 -14.88
CA ARG A 160 14.48 -0.12 -15.27
C ARG A 160 14.28 0.75 -14.04
N ASP A 161 15.26 1.57 -13.71
CA ASP A 161 15.16 2.49 -12.59
C ASP A 161 16.05 3.72 -12.76
N PHE A 162 16.04 4.63 -11.79
CA PHE A 162 16.92 5.80 -11.77
C PHE A 162 18.40 5.39 -11.72
N ALA A 163 19.24 6.16 -12.41
CA ALA A 163 20.67 5.91 -12.48
C ALA A 163 21.44 6.88 -11.59
N LYS A 164 22.25 6.36 -10.66
CA LYS A 164 23.22 7.18 -9.94
C LYS A 164 24.33 7.62 -10.91
N PRO A 165 24.71 8.92 -10.91
CA PRO A 165 25.78 9.39 -11.78
C PRO A 165 27.11 8.72 -11.44
N SER A 166 27.89 8.39 -12.47
CA SER A 166 29.26 7.86 -12.31
C SER A 166 30.30 8.93 -12.03
N LEU A 167 29.92 10.22 -12.08
CA LEU A 167 30.83 11.32 -11.79
C LEU A 167 31.13 11.35 -10.28
N THR A 168 32.41 11.46 -9.94
CA THR A 168 32.88 11.51 -8.54
C THR A 168 33.24 12.93 -8.09
N GLU A 169 33.69 13.77 -9.01
CA GLU A 169 34.07 15.15 -8.70
C GLU A 169 32.85 16.03 -8.40
N PRO A 170 32.93 16.96 -7.43
CA PRO A 170 31.83 17.87 -7.13
C PRO A 170 31.37 18.65 -8.36
N VAL A 171 30.06 18.78 -8.51
CA VAL A 171 29.43 19.66 -9.50
C VAL A 171 29.10 21.00 -8.88
N TYR A 172 29.16 22.03 -9.72
CA TYR A 172 28.70 23.37 -9.45
C TYR A 172 27.31 23.49 -10.05
N MET A 173 26.30 23.24 -9.22
CA MET A 173 24.90 23.30 -9.63
C MET A 173 24.38 24.72 -9.45
N LYS A 174 23.76 25.26 -10.51
CA LYS A 174 23.05 26.53 -10.46
C LYS A 174 21.55 26.28 -10.65
N ILE A 175 20.78 26.84 -9.73
CA ILE A 175 19.31 26.84 -9.80
C ILE A 175 18.89 28.17 -10.42
N ASN A 176 18.41 28.14 -11.66
CA ASN A 176 18.07 29.35 -12.42
C ASN A 176 16.67 29.88 -12.13
N SER A 177 15.78 29.03 -11.65
CA SER A 177 14.39 29.40 -11.42
C SER A 177 14.21 29.93 -10.01
N THR A 178 13.74 31.18 -9.91
CA THR A 178 13.38 31.86 -8.66
C THR A 178 11.87 32.03 -8.50
N VAL A 179 11.08 31.23 -9.23
CA VAL A 179 9.62 31.33 -9.19
C VAL A 179 9.11 30.65 -7.93
N GLY A 180 8.51 31.41 -7.03
CA GLY A 180 7.95 30.91 -5.76
C GLY A 180 8.48 31.68 -4.56
N LEU A 181 8.15 31.22 -3.35
CA LEU A 181 8.66 31.76 -2.09
C LEU A 181 10.08 31.22 -1.84
N GLU A 182 11.02 32.11 -1.52
CA GLU A 182 12.43 31.76 -1.30
C GLU A 182 12.70 31.07 0.05
N THR A 183 11.72 31.09 0.95
CA THR A 183 11.76 30.33 2.20
C THR A 183 10.33 29.93 2.57
N PRO A 184 10.12 28.75 3.18
CA PRO A 184 8.83 28.45 3.81
C PRO A 184 8.54 29.46 4.94
N PRO A 185 7.27 29.66 5.33
CA PRO A 185 6.94 30.54 6.42
C PRO A 185 7.66 30.12 7.72
N PRO A 186 8.14 31.07 8.54
CA PRO A 186 8.87 30.75 9.76
C PRO A 186 8.05 29.89 10.73
N ASN A 187 8.69 28.90 11.34
CA ASN A 187 8.10 27.98 12.31
C ASN A 187 6.93 27.12 11.78
N THR A 188 6.77 26.98 10.45
CA THR A 188 5.80 26.06 9.86
C THR A 188 6.33 24.63 9.92
N PRO A 189 5.60 23.68 10.55
CA PRO A 189 5.94 22.25 10.52
C PRO A 189 5.98 21.71 9.08
N PRO A 190 6.85 20.73 8.74
CA PRO A 190 6.96 20.18 7.40
C PRO A 190 5.64 19.75 6.75
N GLU A 191 4.72 19.20 7.54
CA GLU A 191 3.38 18.75 7.16
C GLU A 191 2.41 19.90 6.79
N GLU A 192 2.71 21.13 7.22
CA GLU A 192 1.91 22.32 6.93
C GLU A 192 2.50 23.19 5.82
N ILE A 193 3.70 22.85 5.32
CA ILE A 193 4.35 23.59 4.23
C ILE A 193 3.63 23.26 2.92
N ASP A 194 3.11 24.29 2.25
CA ASP A 194 2.71 24.17 0.84
C ASP A 194 3.95 24.23 -0.06
N TYR A 195 4.52 23.07 -0.36
CA TYR A 195 5.71 22.97 -1.21
C TYR A 195 5.46 23.47 -2.64
N ASN A 196 4.21 23.51 -3.13
CA ASN A 196 3.92 24.06 -4.47
C ASN A 196 4.13 25.57 -4.54
N SER A 197 4.13 26.25 -3.40
CA SER A 197 4.36 27.69 -3.32
C SER A 197 5.85 28.07 -3.30
N LEU A 198 6.74 27.10 -3.10
CA LEU A 198 8.17 27.35 -2.86
C LEU A 198 8.97 27.46 -4.16
N SER A 199 10.01 28.31 -4.13
CA SER A 199 11.00 28.36 -5.20
C SER A 199 11.83 27.08 -5.23
N PRO A 200 12.41 26.67 -6.37
CA PRO A 200 13.34 25.54 -6.41
C PRO A 200 14.53 25.70 -5.45
N GLN A 201 14.97 26.94 -5.17
CA GLN A 201 16.00 27.19 -4.16
C GLN A 201 15.49 26.87 -2.74
N ALA A 202 14.27 27.27 -2.40
CA ALA A 202 13.63 26.91 -1.13
C ALA A 202 13.37 25.41 -1.01
N ILE A 203 12.98 24.76 -2.11
CA ILE A 203 12.83 23.29 -2.19
C ILE A 203 14.16 22.59 -1.94
N PHE A 204 15.28 23.12 -2.45
CA PHE A 204 16.61 22.58 -2.14
C PHE A 204 16.92 22.62 -0.64
N GLU A 205 16.61 23.73 0.04
CA GLU A 205 16.81 23.85 1.49
C GLU A 205 15.88 22.93 2.29
N CYS A 206 14.65 22.71 1.82
CA CYS A 206 13.76 21.71 2.41
C CYS A 206 14.31 20.29 2.19
N PHE A 207 14.76 19.99 0.98
CA PHE A 207 15.33 18.69 0.62
C PHE A 207 16.55 18.37 1.49
N HIS A 208 17.52 19.28 1.61
CA HIS A 208 18.69 19.10 2.47
C HIS A 208 18.35 18.87 3.95
N ARG A 209 17.33 19.56 4.47
CA ARG A 209 16.90 19.46 5.88
C ARG A 209 16.07 18.21 6.19
N GLN A 210 15.38 17.64 5.21
CA GLN A 210 14.40 16.57 5.43
C GLN A 210 14.86 15.22 4.89
N PHE A 211 15.63 15.20 3.81
CA PHE A 211 16.07 13.96 3.18
C PHE A 211 16.92 13.12 4.13
N GLY A 212 16.57 11.84 4.26
CA GLY A 212 17.23 10.92 5.18
C GLY A 212 17.16 11.32 6.67
N GLY A 213 16.19 12.16 7.06
CA GLY A 213 16.12 12.72 8.42
C GLY A 213 16.93 14.00 8.63
N GLY A 214 17.52 14.54 7.56
CA GLY A 214 18.28 15.79 7.56
C GLY A 214 19.79 15.59 7.66
N GLY A 215 20.55 16.32 6.84
CA GLY A 215 22.02 16.25 6.82
C GLY A 215 22.56 15.00 6.12
N ALA A 216 21.78 14.39 5.21
CA ALA A 216 22.23 13.26 4.40
C ALA A 216 23.43 13.59 3.49
N PHE A 217 23.65 14.89 3.24
CA PHE A 217 24.75 15.36 2.40
C PHE A 217 25.17 16.78 2.77
N GLU A 218 26.41 17.12 2.41
CA GLU A 218 26.98 18.45 2.57
C GLU A 218 27.00 19.20 1.23
N TYR A 219 26.92 20.53 1.29
CA TYR A 219 27.09 21.40 0.13
C TYR A 219 27.73 22.74 0.53
N GLU A 220 28.37 23.41 -0.42
CA GLU A 220 28.99 24.73 -0.22
C GLU A 220 28.39 25.74 -1.22
N ARG A 221 28.00 26.92 -0.74
CA ARG A 221 27.64 28.05 -1.61
C ARG A 221 28.91 28.77 -2.02
N VAL A 222 29.20 28.79 -3.32
CA VAL A 222 30.42 29.36 -3.88
C VAL A 222 30.08 30.38 -4.95
N THR A 223 30.82 31.49 -4.97
CA THR A 223 30.70 32.50 -6.01
C THR A 223 31.86 32.38 -6.99
N VAL A 224 31.55 32.04 -8.24
CA VAL A 224 32.53 31.94 -9.32
C VAL A 224 32.17 32.97 -10.40
N ALA A 225 33.11 33.86 -10.73
CA ALA A 225 32.91 34.94 -11.70
C ALA A 225 31.64 35.79 -11.43
N GLY A 226 31.31 36.03 -10.17
CA GLY A 226 30.15 36.84 -9.76
C GLY A 226 28.80 36.10 -9.78
N GLN A 227 28.81 34.79 -10.07
CA GLN A 227 27.62 33.95 -10.05
C GLN A 227 27.68 32.94 -8.89
N GLU A 228 26.59 32.80 -8.14
CA GLU A 228 26.47 31.81 -7.07
C GLU A 228 26.16 30.41 -7.65
N TYR A 229 26.81 29.40 -7.07
CA TYR A 229 26.61 27.97 -7.33
C TYR A 229 26.54 27.20 -6.02
N LEU A 230 25.85 26.06 -6.05
CA LEU A 230 25.90 25.02 -5.04
C LEU A 230 26.97 24.02 -5.47
N LYS A 231 28.12 24.02 -4.79
CA LYS A 231 29.14 22.99 -4.94
C LYS A 231 28.72 21.78 -4.10
N ILE A 232 28.39 20.69 -4.78
CA ILE A 232 27.74 19.52 -4.18
C ILE A 232 28.21 18.25 -4.90
N SER A 233 28.13 17.09 -4.24
CA SER A 233 28.42 15.83 -4.93
C SER A 233 27.42 15.60 -6.09
N PRO A 234 27.84 14.94 -7.18
CA PRO A 234 26.95 14.65 -8.31
C PRO A 234 25.70 13.86 -7.96
N GLU A 235 25.82 12.87 -7.05
CA GLU A 235 24.69 12.06 -6.56
C GLU A 235 23.59 12.95 -6.01
N TRP A 236 23.92 13.84 -5.08
CA TRP A 236 22.93 14.68 -4.41
C TRP A 236 22.38 15.80 -5.28
N ALA A 237 23.16 16.32 -6.24
CA ALA A 237 22.60 17.18 -7.29
C ALA A 237 21.55 16.43 -8.11
N HIS A 238 21.88 15.20 -8.53
CA HIS A 238 21.00 14.33 -9.32
C HIS A 238 19.71 14.00 -8.58
N GLU A 239 19.85 13.57 -7.33
CA GLU A 239 18.74 13.26 -6.44
C GLU A 239 17.81 14.48 -6.33
N PHE A 240 18.37 15.65 -6.01
CA PHE A 240 17.58 16.86 -5.82
C PHE A 240 16.77 17.25 -7.06
N TYR A 241 17.39 17.37 -8.24
CA TYR A 241 16.65 17.88 -9.40
C TYR A 241 15.65 16.85 -9.95
N LEU A 242 15.80 15.56 -9.62
CA LEU A 242 14.78 14.55 -9.89
C LEU A 242 13.59 14.67 -8.92
N HIS A 243 13.79 15.17 -7.70
CA HIS A 243 12.73 15.39 -6.71
C HIS A 243 12.03 16.74 -6.84
N LYS A 244 12.74 17.79 -7.26
CA LYS A 244 12.33 19.20 -7.09
C LYS A 244 10.94 19.59 -7.62
N ASP A 245 10.39 18.85 -8.57
CA ASP A 245 9.09 19.17 -9.19
C ASP A 245 7.93 18.33 -8.62
N TYR A 246 8.20 17.36 -7.73
CA TYR A 246 7.16 16.59 -7.06
C TYR A 246 6.66 17.28 -5.79
N THR A 247 6.37 18.58 -5.90
CA THR A 247 5.98 19.43 -4.77
C THR A 247 4.64 19.01 -4.14
N ALA A 248 3.72 18.46 -4.93
CA ALA A 248 2.43 17.99 -4.43
C ALA A 248 2.54 16.80 -3.47
N ASN A 249 3.58 15.96 -3.61
CA ASN A 249 3.83 14.78 -2.77
C ASN A 249 5.20 14.87 -2.08
N PHE A 250 5.75 16.07 -1.88
CA PHE A 250 7.15 16.27 -1.49
C PHE A 250 7.55 15.47 -0.24
N LEU A 251 6.67 15.41 0.77
CA LEU A 251 6.92 14.69 2.02
C LEU A 251 7.03 13.17 1.85
N GLN A 252 6.43 12.62 0.80
CA GLN A 252 6.53 11.21 0.43
C GLN A 252 7.84 11.00 -0.33
N GLU A 253 8.04 11.81 -1.37
CA GLU A 253 9.20 11.68 -2.26
C GLU A 253 10.52 11.87 -1.51
N VAL A 254 10.60 12.80 -0.56
CA VAL A 254 11.84 13.05 0.21
C VAL A 254 12.26 11.89 1.12
N LYS A 255 11.42 10.85 1.26
CA LYS A 255 11.72 9.61 1.98
C LYS A 255 12.28 8.53 1.06
N GLU A 256 12.26 8.73 -0.25
CA GLU A 256 12.72 7.78 -1.26
C GLU A 256 14.09 8.20 -1.78
N LYS A 257 15.02 7.25 -1.82
CA LYS A 257 16.29 7.43 -2.51
C LYS A 257 16.19 6.85 -3.91
N TYR A 258 16.01 7.72 -4.90
CA TYR A 258 15.96 7.37 -6.32
C TYR A 258 17.27 6.76 -6.80
N THR A 259 18.41 7.39 -6.54
CA THR A 259 19.70 6.99 -7.12
C THR A 259 20.53 6.07 -6.21
N TYR A 260 20.19 4.78 -6.16
CA TYR A 260 20.89 3.80 -5.31
C TYR A 260 22.02 3.03 -5.99
N TRP A 261 22.01 2.87 -7.33
CA TRP A 261 23.09 2.22 -8.08
C TRP A 261 23.61 3.07 -9.22
N THR A 262 24.93 3.14 -9.35
CA THR A 262 25.59 3.52 -10.59
C THR A 262 25.43 2.41 -11.63
N PRO A 263 25.62 2.70 -12.93
CA PRO A 263 25.59 1.66 -13.96
C PRO A 263 26.56 0.50 -13.71
N GLU A 264 27.70 0.78 -13.09
CA GLU A 264 28.71 -0.25 -12.78
C GLU A 264 28.30 -1.07 -11.54
N GLU A 265 27.80 -0.45 -10.48
CA GLU A 265 27.27 -1.16 -9.31
C GLU A 265 26.09 -2.07 -9.72
N ALA A 266 25.18 -1.59 -10.56
CA ALA A 266 24.07 -2.39 -11.06
C ALA A 266 24.54 -3.61 -11.88
N ARG A 267 25.58 -3.44 -12.72
CA ARG A 267 26.21 -4.56 -13.42
C ARG A 267 26.75 -5.58 -12.44
N GLN A 268 27.52 -5.13 -11.44
CA GLN A 268 28.14 -5.99 -10.44
C GLN A 268 27.10 -6.76 -9.62
N VAL A 269 25.99 -6.12 -9.24
CA VAL A 269 24.87 -6.77 -8.53
C VAL A 269 24.30 -7.92 -9.36
N PHE A 270 24.05 -7.71 -10.66
CA PHE A 270 23.52 -8.74 -11.53
C PHE A 270 24.53 -9.88 -11.76
N GLU A 271 25.79 -9.56 -12.01
CA GLU A 271 26.85 -10.54 -12.21
C GLU A 271 27.09 -11.36 -10.92
N ALA A 272 27.08 -10.73 -9.76
CA ALA A 272 27.20 -11.39 -8.46
C ALA A 272 26.02 -12.31 -8.14
N ALA A 273 24.80 -11.96 -8.58
CA ALA A 273 23.63 -12.83 -8.49
C ALA A 273 23.71 -14.04 -9.44
N GLY A 274 24.62 -14.04 -10.42
CA GLY A 274 24.85 -15.14 -11.35
C GLY A 274 24.30 -14.91 -12.76
N PHE A 275 23.78 -13.72 -13.06
CA PHE A 275 23.35 -13.38 -14.42
C PHE A 275 24.56 -13.28 -15.36
N VAL A 276 24.35 -13.70 -16.61
CA VAL A 276 25.28 -13.53 -17.73
C VAL A 276 24.71 -12.57 -18.77
N ASN A 277 25.53 -12.16 -19.74
CA ASN A 277 25.15 -11.21 -20.78
C ASN A 277 24.60 -9.88 -20.21
N VAL A 278 25.11 -9.46 -19.06
CA VAL A 278 24.62 -8.27 -18.35
C VAL A 278 24.90 -7.02 -19.17
N ARG A 279 23.81 -6.33 -19.54
CA ARG A 279 23.84 -5.04 -20.24
C ARG A 279 23.21 -3.99 -19.37
N VAL A 280 23.90 -2.87 -19.19
CA VAL A 280 23.36 -1.69 -18.52
C VAL A 280 23.29 -0.58 -19.56
N ILE A 281 22.07 -0.17 -19.88
CA ILE A 281 21.76 0.76 -20.95
C ILE A 281 21.34 2.08 -20.30
N PRO A 282 22.16 3.14 -20.37
CA PRO A 282 21.77 4.44 -19.86
C PRO A 282 20.58 4.98 -20.65
N GLU A 283 19.59 5.52 -19.96
CA GLU A 283 18.39 6.07 -20.54
C GLU A 283 18.19 7.52 -20.08
N GLN A 284 18.24 8.44 -21.04
CA GLN A 284 17.85 9.82 -20.78
C GLN A 284 16.35 9.97 -21.01
N ASN A 285 15.58 10.23 -19.95
CA ASN A 285 14.20 10.66 -20.12
C ASN A 285 14.15 12.08 -20.72
N GLU A 286 13.96 12.15 -22.04
CA GLU A 286 13.94 13.42 -22.79
C GLU A 286 12.87 14.38 -22.28
N TRP A 287 11.72 13.87 -21.81
CA TRP A 287 10.66 14.71 -21.27
C TRP A 287 11.12 15.40 -19.99
N ILE A 288 11.80 14.69 -19.08
CA ILE A 288 12.37 15.28 -17.86
C ILE A 288 13.43 16.33 -18.27
N THR A 289 14.37 15.99 -19.15
CA THR A 289 15.40 16.93 -19.58
C THR A 289 14.79 18.21 -20.15
N LYS A 290 13.82 18.08 -21.05
CA LYS A 290 13.21 19.20 -21.76
C LYS A 290 12.31 20.06 -20.88
N ASN A 291 11.48 19.43 -20.04
CA ASN A 291 10.40 20.14 -19.32
C ASN A 291 10.77 20.48 -17.87
N ARG A 292 11.69 19.72 -17.26
CA ARG A 292 12.06 19.86 -15.84
C ARG A 292 13.45 20.43 -15.62
N LEU A 293 14.41 20.15 -16.49
CA LEU A 293 15.82 20.52 -16.25
C LEU A 293 16.29 21.70 -17.11
N LYS A 294 16.07 21.65 -18.43
CA LYS A 294 16.58 22.66 -19.38
C LYS A 294 16.10 24.06 -19.02
N GLY A 295 17.05 24.97 -18.82
CA GLY A 295 16.80 26.38 -18.45
C GLY A 295 16.42 26.59 -16.97
N LYS A 296 16.27 25.51 -16.19
CA LYS A 296 15.92 25.56 -14.76
C LYS A 296 17.10 25.19 -13.87
N ILE A 297 17.92 24.25 -14.31
CA ILE A 297 19.15 23.81 -13.65
C ILE A 297 20.29 23.91 -14.67
N GLU A 298 21.47 24.31 -14.21
CA GLU A 298 22.74 24.20 -14.93
C GLU A 298 23.73 23.44 -14.07
N LEU A 299 24.55 22.60 -14.70
CA LEU A 299 25.64 21.88 -14.05
C LEU A 299 26.95 22.30 -14.70
N ALA A 300 27.98 22.47 -13.89
CA ALA A 300 29.34 22.70 -14.34
C ALA A 300 30.34 21.93 -13.48
N VAL A 301 31.52 21.66 -14.02
CA VAL A 301 32.69 21.15 -13.30
C VAL A 301 33.81 22.17 -13.38
N MET A 302 34.68 22.20 -12.38
CA MET A 302 35.88 23.04 -12.40
C MET A 302 36.99 22.33 -13.18
N ASP A 303 37.59 22.99 -14.17
CA ASP A 303 38.79 22.51 -14.85
C ASP A 303 40.07 22.75 -14.02
N GLU A 304 41.19 22.22 -14.50
CA GLU A 304 42.50 22.34 -13.84
C GLU A 304 42.97 23.80 -13.73
N GLU A 305 42.50 24.67 -14.63
CA GLU A 305 42.79 26.10 -14.64
C GLU A 305 41.84 26.93 -13.74
N GLY A 306 40.90 26.30 -13.05
CA GLY A 306 39.96 26.97 -12.14
C GLY A 306 38.81 27.70 -12.86
N LYS A 307 38.45 27.27 -14.07
CA LYS A 307 37.27 27.76 -14.80
C LYS A 307 36.15 26.71 -14.79
N LEU A 308 34.91 27.20 -14.76
CA LEU A 308 33.74 26.34 -14.85
C LEU A 308 33.45 25.95 -16.30
N GLN A 309 33.39 24.65 -16.53
CA GLN A 309 32.98 24.04 -17.79
C GLN A 309 31.58 23.44 -17.62
N ALA A 310 30.63 23.87 -18.44
CA ALA A 310 29.28 23.32 -18.42
C ALA A 310 29.31 21.83 -18.77
N VAL A 311 28.51 21.04 -18.07
CA VAL A 311 28.36 19.60 -18.31
C VAL A 311 26.91 19.24 -18.55
N ASP A 312 26.70 18.21 -19.35
CA ASP A 312 25.36 17.66 -19.58
C ASP A 312 24.84 16.96 -18.32
N PHE A 313 23.51 16.87 -18.23
CA PHE A 313 22.89 16.04 -17.21
C PHE A 313 23.27 14.57 -17.45
N PRO A 314 23.68 13.84 -16.41
CA PRO A 314 23.81 12.39 -16.49
C PRO A 314 22.45 11.72 -16.80
N PRO A 315 22.45 10.48 -17.32
CA PRO A 315 21.25 9.68 -17.57
C PRO A 315 20.32 9.69 -16.35
N THR A 316 19.04 9.95 -16.57
CA THR A 316 18.06 9.94 -15.45
C THR A 316 17.72 8.53 -15.04
N HIS A 317 17.76 7.58 -15.96
CA HIS A 317 17.43 6.18 -15.74
C HIS A 317 18.49 5.27 -16.37
N MET A 318 18.39 4.00 -16.05
CA MET A 318 19.07 2.92 -16.74
C MET A 318 18.15 1.72 -16.89
N VAL A 319 18.37 0.95 -17.95
CA VAL A 319 17.77 -0.37 -18.16
C VAL A 319 18.87 -1.40 -18.02
N ILE A 320 18.74 -2.29 -17.04
CA ILE A 320 19.63 -3.41 -16.82
C ILE A 320 18.96 -4.67 -17.36
N VAL A 321 19.69 -5.46 -18.13
CA VAL A 321 19.22 -6.74 -18.66
C VAL A 321 20.21 -7.81 -18.27
N GLY A 322 19.76 -8.80 -17.51
CA GLY A 322 20.53 -10.01 -17.20
C GLY A 322 19.82 -11.25 -17.73
N GLU A 323 20.59 -12.22 -18.24
CA GLU A 323 20.10 -13.53 -18.65
C GLU A 323 20.62 -14.59 -17.67
N LYS A 324 19.75 -15.48 -17.19
CA LYS A 324 20.20 -16.65 -16.44
C LYS A 324 20.91 -17.62 -17.37
N PRO A 325 22.10 -18.18 -17.03
CA PRO A 325 22.80 -19.11 -17.91
C PRO A 325 21.93 -20.28 -18.35
N LYS A 326 21.99 -20.68 -19.63
CA LYS A 326 21.16 -21.76 -20.19
C LYS A 326 21.56 -23.15 -19.70
N ASP A 327 22.83 -23.30 -19.36
CA ASP A 327 23.47 -24.49 -18.81
C ASP A 327 23.43 -24.50 -17.27
N TYR A 328 22.70 -23.59 -16.64
CA TYR A 328 22.55 -23.53 -15.20
C TYR A 328 21.82 -24.77 -14.67
N SER A 329 22.58 -25.76 -14.23
CA SER A 329 22.08 -26.99 -13.62
C SER A 329 22.05 -26.83 -12.10
N VAL A 330 20.93 -26.36 -11.57
CA VAL A 330 20.55 -26.70 -10.20
C VAL A 330 19.62 -27.88 -10.29
N VAL A 331 19.80 -28.86 -9.39
CA VAL A 331 18.82 -29.91 -9.15
C VAL A 331 17.53 -29.19 -8.80
N SER A 332 16.66 -29.02 -9.79
CA SER A 332 15.33 -28.52 -9.55
C SER A 332 14.67 -29.56 -8.64
N GLU A 333 14.42 -29.20 -7.39
CA GLU A 333 13.13 -29.60 -6.85
C GLU A 333 12.12 -28.92 -7.76
N GLY A 334 11.68 -29.66 -8.78
CA GLY A 334 10.59 -29.25 -9.65
C GLY A 334 9.33 -29.18 -8.80
N GLY A 335 9.24 -28.15 -7.98
CA GLY A 335 7.99 -27.70 -7.43
C GLY A 335 7.30 -26.92 -8.54
N GLU A 336 6.14 -27.41 -8.97
CA GLU A 336 5.15 -26.49 -9.52
C GLU A 336 5.01 -25.29 -8.58
N ILE A 337 4.63 -24.14 -9.14
CA ILE A 337 4.15 -23.04 -8.30
C ILE A 337 2.98 -23.65 -7.53
N GLU A 338 3.13 -23.92 -6.23
CA GLU A 338 1.98 -23.96 -5.34
C GLU A 338 1.47 -22.51 -5.29
N VAL A 339 0.86 -22.12 -6.40
CA VAL A 339 -0.24 -21.16 -6.40
C VAL A 339 -1.09 -21.64 -5.26
N VAL A 340 -1.35 -20.77 -4.29
CA VAL A 340 -2.30 -21.05 -3.22
C VAL A 340 -3.55 -21.56 -3.90
N ASP A 341 -3.72 -22.87 -3.87
CA ASP A 341 -4.79 -23.54 -4.57
C ASP A 341 -5.98 -23.37 -3.66
N TYR A 342 -6.59 -22.19 -3.78
CA TYR A 342 -7.71 -21.81 -2.96
C TYR A 342 -8.83 -22.84 -3.07
N GLU A 343 -8.97 -23.51 -4.21
CA GLU A 343 -9.94 -24.60 -4.40
C GLU A 343 -9.54 -25.84 -3.59
N LYS A 344 -8.27 -26.26 -3.63
CA LYS A 344 -7.74 -27.35 -2.79
C LYS A 344 -7.88 -27.05 -1.30
N ILE A 345 -7.59 -25.82 -0.87
CA ILE A 345 -7.74 -25.39 0.52
C ILE A 345 -9.22 -25.31 0.90
N LEU A 346 -10.08 -24.78 0.02
CA LEU A 346 -11.54 -24.72 0.22
C LEU A 346 -12.14 -26.12 0.33
N ALA A 347 -11.63 -27.08 -0.44
CA ALA A 347 -12.04 -28.49 -0.39
C ALA A 347 -11.71 -29.16 0.97
N THR A 348 -10.86 -28.55 1.80
CA THR A 348 -10.63 -29.01 3.18
C THR A 348 -11.73 -28.58 4.15
N ILE A 349 -12.67 -27.74 3.72
CA ILE A 349 -13.77 -27.21 4.53
C ILE A 349 -15.07 -27.96 4.15
N ASP A 350 -15.62 -28.72 5.09
CA ASP A 350 -16.88 -29.45 4.94
C ASP A 350 -17.85 -29.05 6.05
N TYR A 351 -19.10 -28.77 5.69
CA TYR A 351 -20.17 -28.51 6.65
C TYR A 351 -21.27 -29.54 6.47
N ASN A 352 -21.45 -30.39 7.48
CA ASN A 352 -22.52 -31.38 7.54
C ASN A 352 -23.66 -30.88 8.46
N PRO A 353 -24.74 -30.30 7.91
CA PRO A 353 -25.85 -29.79 8.70
C PRO A 353 -26.60 -30.87 9.46
N ALA A 354 -26.71 -32.10 8.92
CA ALA A 354 -27.42 -33.19 9.59
C ALA A 354 -26.69 -33.70 10.83
N ALA A 355 -25.35 -33.60 10.86
CA ALA A 355 -24.53 -33.92 12.01
C ALA A 355 -24.26 -32.70 12.92
N GLY A 356 -24.57 -31.48 12.45
CA GLY A 356 -24.18 -30.24 13.12
C GLY A 356 -22.67 -30.15 13.32
N LEU A 357 -21.90 -30.42 12.27
CA LEU A 357 -20.45 -30.53 12.31
C LEU A 357 -19.81 -29.74 11.16
N VAL A 358 -18.78 -28.96 11.47
CA VAL A 358 -17.88 -28.35 10.48
C VAL A 358 -16.51 -29.00 10.60
N ARG A 359 -15.98 -29.54 9.50
CA ARG A 359 -14.63 -30.08 9.41
C ARG A 359 -13.75 -29.13 8.59
N ILE A 360 -12.54 -28.87 9.08
CA ILE A 360 -11.55 -28.01 8.43
C ILE A 360 -10.18 -28.69 8.52
N GLY A 361 -9.72 -29.26 7.41
CA GLY A 361 -8.57 -30.16 7.43
C GLY A 361 -8.84 -31.34 8.36
N GLU A 362 -7.97 -31.52 9.36
CA GLU A 362 -8.12 -32.59 10.36
C GLU A 362 -8.96 -32.18 11.58
N LYS A 363 -9.41 -30.92 11.65
CA LYS A 363 -10.15 -30.40 12.81
C LYS A 363 -11.65 -30.54 12.62
N GLU A 364 -12.33 -30.85 13.71
CA GLU A 364 -13.78 -30.92 13.77
C GLU A 364 -14.33 -29.94 14.81
N PHE A 365 -15.40 -29.26 14.43
CA PHE A 365 -16.11 -28.29 15.24
C PHE A 365 -17.58 -28.68 15.30
N ALA A 366 -18.06 -29.04 16.48
CA ALA A 366 -19.49 -29.21 16.71
C ALA A 366 -20.16 -27.83 16.68
N VAL A 367 -21.19 -27.67 15.85
CA VAL A 367 -21.86 -26.39 15.59
C VAL A 367 -23.37 -26.50 15.68
N GLU A 368 -24.04 -25.39 15.99
CA GLU A 368 -25.50 -25.29 15.90
C GLU A 368 -26.01 -25.30 14.45
N ASP A 369 -27.23 -25.79 14.23
CA ASP A 369 -27.75 -26.18 12.91
C ASP A 369 -28.13 -24.97 12.01
N GLN A 370 -28.16 -23.75 12.56
CA GLN A 370 -28.56 -22.53 11.84
C GLN A 370 -27.41 -21.51 11.75
N PRO A 371 -26.47 -21.67 10.81
CA PRO A 371 -25.42 -20.68 10.61
C PRO A 371 -25.94 -19.34 10.07
N ILE A 372 -25.23 -18.27 10.39
CA ILE A 372 -25.36 -17.00 9.68
C ILE A 372 -24.49 -17.07 8.41
N VAL A 373 -25.14 -17.05 7.24
CA VAL A 373 -24.46 -17.06 5.95
C VAL A 373 -24.26 -15.63 5.44
N GLY A 374 -23.01 -15.15 5.49
CA GLY A 374 -22.63 -13.87 4.90
C GLY A 374 -22.22 -13.99 3.42
N GLY A 375 -21.91 -12.86 2.79
CA GLY A 375 -21.46 -12.84 1.38
C GLY A 375 -20.12 -13.53 1.12
N LYS A 376 -19.25 -13.61 2.14
CA LYS A 376 -17.88 -14.15 2.04
C LYS A 376 -17.52 -15.20 3.10
N LYS A 377 -18.35 -15.34 4.14
CA LYS A 377 -18.10 -16.19 5.32
C LYS A 377 -19.38 -16.87 5.77
N ILE A 378 -19.23 -17.96 6.49
CA ILE A 378 -20.30 -18.59 7.26
C ILE A 378 -19.92 -18.53 8.73
N CYS A 379 -20.86 -18.15 9.58
CA CYS A 379 -20.66 -18.05 11.03
C CYS A 379 -21.53 -19.07 11.74
N PHE A 380 -20.92 -19.84 12.62
CA PHE A 380 -21.55 -20.90 13.40
C PHE A 380 -21.37 -20.63 14.88
N TRP A 381 -22.38 -20.91 15.70
CA TRP A 381 -22.19 -21.05 17.13
C TRP A 381 -21.59 -22.42 17.43
N LEU A 382 -20.57 -22.44 18.29
CA LEU A 382 -19.92 -23.68 18.69
C LEU A 382 -20.74 -24.39 19.77
N LYS A 383 -21.12 -25.65 19.54
CA LYS A 383 -21.74 -26.51 20.54
C LYS A 383 -20.77 -26.69 21.71
N ASP A 384 -21.31 -26.64 22.93
CA ASP A 384 -20.56 -26.77 24.20
C ASP A 384 -19.50 -25.69 24.49
N GLN A 385 -19.42 -24.64 23.66
CA GLN A 385 -18.55 -23.48 23.87
C GLN A 385 -19.40 -22.20 23.86
N PRO A 386 -20.23 -21.99 24.90
CA PRO A 386 -21.13 -20.85 24.96
C PRO A 386 -20.33 -19.55 24.85
N GLY A 387 -20.84 -18.61 24.06
CA GLY A 387 -20.18 -17.33 23.82
C GLY A 387 -19.06 -17.37 22.79
N GLN A 388 -18.92 -18.45 22.00
CA GLN A 388 -17.96 -18.53 20.90
C GLN A 388 -18.64 -18.82 19.56
N VAL A 389 -18.15 -18.16 18.52
CA VAL A 389 -18.54 -18.42 17.13
C VAL A 389 -17.35 -18.81 16.28
N LEU A 390 -17.54 -19.81 15.44
CA LEU A 390 -16.64 -20.19 14.37
C LEU A 390 -17.01 -19.44 13.09
N LYS A 391 -16.08 -18.67 12.54
CA LYS A 391 -16.23 -18.02 11.23
C LYS A 391 -15.33 -18.71 10.22
N ILE A 392 -15.93 -19.28 9.19
CA ILE A 392 -15.20 -19.98 8.12
C ILE A 392 -15.31 -19.22 6.80
N VAL A 393 -14.35 -19.46 5.91
CA VAL A 393 -14.46 -19.09 4.49
C VAL A 393 -15.69 -19.77 3.89
N ARG A 394 -16.46 -19.03 3.08
CA ARG A 394 -17.67 -19.54 2.46
C ARG A 394 -17.32 -20.46 1.26
N PRO A 395 -17.65 -21.78 1.29
CA PRO A 395 -17.27 -22.72 0.24
C PRO A 395 -17.92 -22.48 -1.12
N ASP A 396 -19.09 -21.83 -1.15
CA ASP A 396 -19.83 -21.50 -2.38
C ASP A 396 -19.62 -20.05 -2.84
N ALA A 397 -18.59 -19.37 -2.35
CA ALA A 397 -18.28 -18.00 -2.76
C ALA A 397 -17.87 -17.95 -4.25
N ARG A 398 -18.50 -17.07 -5.04
CA ARG A 398 -18.16 -16.87 -6.47
C ARG A 398 -16.70 -16.46 -6.73
N ASN A 399 -16.04 -15.90 -5.72
CA ASN A 399 -14.64 -15.53 -5.77
C ASN A 399 -13.98 -16.02 -4.47
N VAL A 400 -13.29 -17.16 -4.57
CA VAL A 400 -12.73 -17.87 -3.44
C VAL A 400 -11.62 -17.07 -2.76
N HIS A 401 -10.75 -16.42 -3.54
CA HIS A 401 -9.72 -15.52 -3.01
C HIS A 401 -10.31 -14.42 -2.12
N ASN A 402 -11.39 -13.76 -2.56
CA ASN A 402 -12.08 -12.73 -1.77
C ASN A 402 -12.68 -13.27 -0.47
N ALA A 403 -13.09 -14.54 -0.44
CA ALA A 403 -13.62 -15.20 0.75
C ALA A 403 -12.50 -15.43 1.78
N PHE A 404 -11.35 -15.94 1.35
CA PHE A 404 -10.14 -16.06 2.19
C PHE A 404 -9.62 -14.70 2.67
N LYS A 405 -9.52 -13.71 1.78
CA LYS A 405 -9.13 -12.33 2.12
C LYS A 405 -10.02 -11.76 3.23
N SER A 406 -11.31 -12.08 3.22
CA SER A 406 -12.22 -11.59 4.25
C SER A 406 -11.89 -12.15 5.63
N VAL A 407 -11.51 -13.43 5.76
CA VAL A 407 -11.09 -14.03 7.03
C VAL A 407 -9.76 -13.46 7.48
N PHE A 408 -8.81 -13.30 6.55
CA PHE A 408 -7.54 -12.61 6.80
C PHE A 408 -7.74 -11.18 7.34
N GLN A 409 -8.58 -10.37 6.69
CA GLN A 409 -8.95 -9.03 7.16
C GLN A 409 -9.57 -9.02 8.57
N THR A 410 -10.20 -10.12 9.00
CA THR A 410 -10.72 -10.21 10.38
C THR A 410 -9.61 -10.33 11.39
N VAL A 411 -8.56 -11.11 11.08
CA VAL A 411 -7.37 -11.28 11.92
C VAL A 411 -6.59 -9.97 12.01
N GLU A 412 -6.22 -9.36 10.88
CA GLU A 412 -5.47 -8.09 10.84
C GLU A 412 -6.17 -6.97 11.64
N ARG A 413 -7.48 -6.88 11.49
CA ARG A 413 -8.30 -5.89 12.17
C ARG A 413 -8.33 -6.05 13.68
N GLN A 414 -8.21 -7.26 14.22
CA GLN A 414 -8.24 -7.48 15.67
C GLN A 414 -7.11 -6.71 16.36
N GLN A 415 -5.91 -6.76 15.79
CA GLN A 415 -4.75 -6.01 16.27
C GLN A 415 -5.01 -4.50 16.24
N PHE A 416 -5.56 -4.00 15.14
CA PHE A 416 -5.92 -2.58 15.03
C PHE A 416 -6.90 -2.13 16.13
N LEU A 417 -7.95 -2.92 16.38
CA LEU A 417 -8.93 -2.60 17.40
C LEU A 417 -8.37 -2.73 18.82
N GLU A 418 -7.31 -3.52 19.02
CA GLU A 418 -6.56 -3.65 20.29
C GLU A 418 -5.78 -2.40 20.61
N GLU A 419 -4.92 -2.00 19.66
CA GLU A 419 -4.04 -0.85 19.79
C GLU A 419 -4.81 0.45 20.05
N ASN A 420 -6.06 0.52 19.58
CA ASN A 420 -6.90 1.71 19.71
C ASN A 420 -8.02 1.59 20.75
N GLU A 421 -7.98 0.55 21.58
CA GLU A 421 -8.92 0.33 22.69
C GLU A 421 -10.40 0.35 22.25
N ILE A 422 -10.71 -0.24 21.09
CA ILE A 422 -12.09 -0.34 20.62
C ILE A 422 -12.78 -1.54 21.29
N PRO A 423 -13.93 -1.32 21.95
CA PRO A 423 -14.76 -2.42 22.42
C PRO A 423 -15.14 -3.31 21.25
N ARG A 424 -14.79 -4.59 21.33
CA ARG A 424 -14.95 -5.55 20.23
C ARG A 424 -15.20 -6.95 20.76
N LEU A 425 -15.77 -7.79 19.91
CA LEU A 425 -15.77 -9.24 20.10
C LEU A 425 -14.39 -9.78 19.71
N ARG A 426 -13.65 -10.37 20.64
CA ARG A 426 -12.24 -10.75 20.44
C ARG A 426 -12.09 -12.02 19.63
N ILE A 427 -11.03 -12.08 18.81
CA ILE A 427 -10.59 -13.35 18.22
C ILE A 427 -9.90 -14.16 19.31
N LEU A 428 -10.39 -15.36 19.53
CA LEU A 428 -9.86 -16.29 20.53
C LEU A 428 -8.86 -17.25 19.91
N LYS A 429 -9.06 -17.62 18.64
CA LYS A 429 -8.20 -18.57 17.93
C LYS A 429 -8.22 -18.30 16.43
N THR A 430 -7.09 -18.48 15.77
CA THR A 430 -6.96 -18.48 14.31
C THR A 430 -6.65 -19.89 13.80
N ASP A 431 -6.84 -20.09 12.50
CA ASP A 431 -6.36 -21.28 11.81
C ASP A 431 -4.81 -21.32 11.78
N PRO A 432 -4.15 -22.32 12.39
CA PRO A 432 -2.69 -22.39 12.45
C PRO A 432 -2.03 -22.76 11.11
N GLU A 433 -2.80 -23.23 10.11
CA GLU A 433 -2.28 -23.51 8.76
C GLU A 433 -2.40 -22.28 7.83
N GLY A 434 -2.97 -21.18 8.30
CA GLY A 434 -2.98 -19.92 7.54
C GLY A 434 -1.67 -19.15 7.64
N PRO A 435 -1.45 -18.13 6.78
CA PRO A 435 -2.33 -17.68 5.70
C PRO A 435 -2.27 -18.56 4.42
N PRO A 436 -3.37 -18.66 3.65
CA PRO A 436 -4.66 -18.02 3.90
C PRO A 436 -5.46 -18.76 5.00
N TYR A 437 -6.03 -18.01 5.94
CA TYR A 437 -6.80 -18.59 7.04
C TYR A 437 -8.13 -19.18 6.56
N ARG A 438 -8.40 -20.45 6.85
CA ARG A 438 -9.69 -21.10 6.55
C ARG A 438 -10.77 -20.67 7.56
N TYR A 439 -10.38 -20.38 8.79
CA TYR A 439 -11.30 -19.99 9.86
C TYR A 439 -10.69 -19.11 10.95
N VAL A 440 -11.57 -18.51 11.75
CA VAL A 440 -11.27 -17.92 13.06
C VAL A 440 -12.35 -18.32 14.07
N ILE A 441 -11.99 -18.42 15.35
CA ILE A 441 -12.93 -18.49 16.47
C ILE A 441 -12.93 -17.14 17.15
N GLN A 442 -14.11 -16.56 17.30
CA GLN A 442 -14.32 -15.23 17.88
C GLN A 442 -15.36 -15.32 19.00
N GLU A 443 -15.32 -14.39 19.95
CA GLU A 443 -16.41 -14.20 20.89
C GLU A 443 -17.74 -13.97 20.14
N ALA A 444 -18.79 -14.60 20.63
CA ALA A 444 -20.15 -14.37 20.18
C ALA A 444 -20.70 -13.10 20.81
N ALA A 445 -21.58 -12.41 20.10
CA ALA A 445 -22.41 -11.40 20.73
C ALA A 445 -23.28 -12.07 21.80
N PRO A 446 -23.38 -11.54 23.04
CA PRO A 446 -24.19 -12.15 24.09
C PRO A 446 -25.65 -12.32 23.66
N GLN A 447 -26.34 -13.33 24.19
CA GLN A 447 -27.72 -13.58 23.81
C GLN A 447 -28.63 -12.40 24.19
N GLY A 448 -29.50 -11.97 23.28
CA GLY A 448 -30.45 -10.89 23.52
C GLY A 448 -29.87 -9.47 23.38
N VAL A 449 -28.62 -9.32 22.93
CA VAL A 449 -28.08 -8.01 22.54
C VAL A 449 -28.70 -7.56 21.22
N VAL A 450 -28.90 -6.26 21.11
CA VAL A 450 -29.58 -5.63 19.96
C VAL A 450 -28.52 -5.01 19.05
N SER A 451 -28.61 -5.25 17.75
CA SER A 451 -27.71 -4.61 16.77
C SER A 451 -28.01 -3.11 16.68
N ALA A 452 -27.03 -2.30 16.26
CA ALA A 452 -27.29 -0.88 16.04
C ALA A 452 -28.34 -0.64 14.95
N ASP A 453 -28.41 -1.53 13.94
CA ASP A 453 -29.40 -1.45 12.88
C ASP A 453 -30.83 -1.66 13.40
N GLU A 454 -31.05 -2.63 14.30
CA GLU A 454 -32.34 -2.85 14.97
C GLU A 454 -32.71 -1.65 15.84
N LEU A 455 -31.76 -1.10 16.59
CA LEU A 455 -31.96 0.12 17.38
C LEU A 455 -32.37 1.31 16.50
N ILE A 456 -31.79 1.43 15.30
CA ILE A 456 -32.16 2.47 14.33
C ILE A 456 -33.58 2.27 13.81
N ARG A 457 -33.93 1.05 13.38
CA ARG A 457 -35.27 0.72 12.86
C ARG A 457 -36.36 0.91 13.92
N GLY A 458 -36.07 0.54 15.17
CA GLY A 458 -36.99 0.68 16.31
C GLY A 458 -37.06 2.10 16.88
N GLY A 459 -36.17 3.02 16.47
CA GLY A 459 -36.07 4.35 17.07
C GLY A 459 -35.57 4.33 18.52
N GLU A 460 -34.82 3.28 18.89
CA GLU A 460 -34.36 2.97 20.24
C GLU A 460 -32.89 3.35 20.47
N LEU A 461 -32.23 3.99 19.50
CA LEU A 461 -30.92 4.62 19.72
C LEU A 461 -31.01 5.64 20.86
N SER A 462 -30.15 5.47 21.87
CA SER A 462 -30.04 6.39 22.99
C SER A 462 -28.97 7.43 22.72
N GLU A 463 -29.00 8.52 23.48
CA GLU A 463 -27.95 9.55 23.45
C GLU A 463 -26.58 8.96 23.81
N ARG A 464 -26.55 7.98 24.73
CA ARG A 464 -25.33 7.29 25.17
C ARG A 464 -24.67 6.48 24.06
N ASP A 465 -25.43 5.79 23.21
CA ASP A 465 -24.83 5.04 22.09
C ASP A 465 -24.21 5.99 21.07
N ILE A 466 -24.91 7.09 20.77
CA ILE A 466 -24.41 8.11 19.84
C ILE A 466 -23.17 8.78 20.40
N GLN A 467 -23.12 9.05 21.71
CA GLN A 467 -21.93 9.57 22.38
C GLN A 467 -20.73 8.63 22.22
N GLN A 468 -20.92 7.33 22.45
CA GLN A 468 -19.84 6.32 22.30
C GLN A 468 -19.37 6.21 20.86
N MET A 469 -20.30 6.13 19.90
CA MET A 469 -19.96 6.06 18.47
C MET A 469 -19.27 7.35 17.99
N SER A 470 -19.71 8.51 18.47
CA SER A 470 -19.06 9.79 18.16
C SER A 470 -17.64 9.85 18.72
N ALA A 471 -17.40 9.35 19.94
CA ALA A 471 -16.07 9.30 20.54
C ALA A 471 -15.11 8.41 19.72
N ILE A 472 -15.62 7.27 19.25
CA ILE A 472 -14.90 6.38 18.33
C ILE A 472 -14.57 7.14 17.05
N VAL A 473 -15.57 7.68 16.33
CA VAL A 473 -15.37 8.42 15.07
C VAL A 473 -14.38 9.57 15.24
N ASN A 474 -14.53 10.41 16.26
CA ASN A 474 -13.66 11.56 16.51
C ASN A 474 -12.20 11.16 16.72
N ARG A 475 -11.94 10.00 17.34
CA ARG A 475 -10.58 9.51 17.58
C ARG A 475 -9.85 9.22 16.27
N TYR A 476 -10.54 8.61 15.30
CA TYR A 476 -9.91 8.16 14.05
C TYR A 476 -9.86 9.26 12.99
N GLU A 477 -10.93 10.03 12.87
CA GLU A 477 -11.01 11.06 11.84
C GLU A 477 -10.06 12.24 12.10
N LYS A 478 -9.69 12.50 13.36
CA LYS A 478 -8.66 13.50 13.67
C LYS A 478 -7.25 13.08 13.23
N GLY A 479 -6.96 11.78 13.31
CA GLY A 479 -5.66 11.23 12.94
C GLY A 479 -5.51 11.04 11.43
N ARG A 480 -6.62 10.84 10.70
CA ARG A 480 -6.64 10.61 9.24
C ARG A 480 -5.62 9.56 8.76
N GLN A 481 -5.31 8.56 9.59
CA GLN A 481 -4.41 7.46 9.22
C GLN A 481 -5.21 6.21 8.83
N TRP A 482 -6.25 5.94 9.61
CA TRP A 482 -7.10 4.76 9.49
C TRP A 482 -8.56 5.13 9.65
N GLN A 483 -9.41 4.34 9.03
CA GLN A 483 -10.84 4.49 9.03
C GLN A 483 -11.51 3.19 9.46
N LEU A 484 -12.37 3.28 10.47
CA LEU A 484 -13.14 2.14 10.95
C LEU A 484 -14.50 2.08 10.23
N ASP A 485 -14.88 0.90 9.74
CA ASP A 485 -16.22 0.67 9.20
C ASP A 485 -17.29 0.85 10.27
N THR A 486 -18.03 1.96 10.20
CA THR A 486 -19.10 2.29 11.14
C THR A 486 -20.47 1.79 10.69
N ASN A 487 -20.55 0.84 9.76
CA ASN A 487 -21.83 0.26 9.32
C ASN A 487 -22.67 -0.28 10.51
N PRO A 488 -23.93 0.15 10.72
CA PRO A 488 -24.72 -0.26 11.90
C PRO A 488 -24.87 -1.78 12.10
N PHE A 489 -24.80 -2.59 11.03
CA PHE A 489 -24.84 -4.06 11.14
C PHE A 489 -23.60 -4.66 11.84
N SER A 490 -22.54 -3.88 11.98
CA SER A 490 -21.27 -4.28 12.58
C SER A 490 -21.19 -4.04 14.09
N TRP A 491 -22.18 -3.35 14.67
CA TRP A 491 -22.14 -2.86 16.05
C TRP A 491 -23.33 -3.38 16.86
N PHE A 492 -23.09 -3.71 18.12
CA PHE A 492 -24.10 -4.23 19.04
C PHE A 492 -24.08 -3.45 20.34
N ARG A 493 -25.26 -3.19 20.91
CA ARG A 493 -25.36 -2.66 22.27
C ARG A 493 -25.29 -3.82 23.27
N VAL A 494 -24.21 -3.87 24.03
CA VAL A 494 -23.98 -4.89 25.07
C VAL A 494 -24.15 -4.26 26.45
N THR A 495 -24.90 -4.93 27.32
CA THR A 495 -25.03 -4.55 28.74
C THR A 495 -23.92 -5.25 29.53
N LYS A 496 -23.11 -4.46 30.23
CA LYS A 496 -22.06 -4.93 31.14
C LYS A 496 -22.65 -5.37 32.48
N ASP A 497 -21.85 -6.06 33.29
CA ASP A 497 -22.24 -6.57 34.61
C ASP A 497 -22.69 -5.46 35.58
N ASP A 498 -22.20 -4.24 35.39
CA ASP A 498 -22.59 -3.05 36.18
C ASP A 498 -23.89 -2.39 35.70
N GLY A 499 -24.59 -3.00 34.73
CA GLY A 499 -25.81 -2.50 34.12
C GLY A 499 -25.60 -1.40 33.09
N GLN A 500 -24.36 -0.98 32.83
CA GLN A 500 -24.07 0.02 31.80
C GLN A 500 -24.06 -0.59 30.40
N THR A 501 -24.46 0.20 29.40
CA THR A 501 -24.41 -0.24 28.00
C THR A 501 -23.16 0.27 27.28
N GLU A 502 -22.63 -0.56 26.39
CA GLU A 502 -21.50 -0.27 25.51
C GLU A 502 -21.74 -0.75 24.08
N MET A 503 -21.34 0.06 23.11
CA MET A 503 -21.32 -0.29 21.69
C MET A 503 -20.08 -1.13 21.40
N VAL A 504 -20.30 -2.40 21.05
CA VAL A 504 -19.25 -3.39 20.80
C VAL A 504 -19.19 -3.70 19.31
N TYR A 505 -17.99 -3.63 18.75
CA TYR A 505 -17.70 -3.93 17.36
C TYR A 505 -17.56 -5.44 17.13
N ALA A 506 -18.38 -6.00 16.24
CA ALA A 506 -18.44 -7.44 16.00
C ALA A 506 -17.88 -7.86 14.64
N SER A 507 -18.16 -7.08 13.59
CA SER A 507 -17.83 -7.40 12.20
C SER A 507 -17.57 -6.12 11.40
N GLY A 508 -17.22 -6.19 10.11
CA GLY A 508 -16.81 -5.02 9.31
C GLY A 508 -15.32 -4.99 8.98
N LYS A 509 -14.84 -3.87 8.46
CA LYS A 509 -13.46 -3.69 7.98
C LYS A 509 -12.81 -2.45 8.59
N VAL A 510 -11.49 -2.36 8.43
CA VAL A 510 -10.70 -1.16 8.67
C VAL A 510 -10.00 -0.84 7.36
N TYR A 511 -9.94 0.44 7.02
CA TYR A 511 -9.35 0.95 5.79
C TYR A 511 -8.26 1.94 6.13
N ARG A 512 -7.27 2.06 5.26
CA ARG A 512 -6.36 3.19 5.30
C ARG A 512 -7.04 4.45 4.74
N PHE A 513 -6.67 5.61 5.28
CA PHE A 513 -7.27 6.88 4.91
C PHE A 513 -6.69 7.39 3.57
N ASP A 514 -7.26 6.96 2.43
CA ASP A 514 -6.92 7.36 1.04
C ASP A 514 -7.42 6.32 0.01
N GLU A 515 -7.82 5.14 0.47
CA GLU A 515 -8.45 4.06 -0.31
C GLU A 515 -9.84 4.44 -0.90
N ASP A 516 -9.97 5.50 -1.71
CA ASP A 516 -11.21 5.93 -2.40
C ASP A 516 -12.52 5.93 -1.55
N TRP A 517 -12.38 5.89 -0.23
CA TRP A 517 -13.43 5.78 0.76
C TRP A 517 -13.44 7.05 1.61
N THR A 518 -13.85 8.17 0.99
CA THR A 518 -13.86 9.46 1.69
C THR A 518 -14.90 9.46 2.82
N PHE A 519 -14.45 9.69 4.05
CA PHE A 519 -15.28 9.62 5.26
C PHE A 519 -16.43 10.62 5.29
N GLU A 520 -16.39 11.68 4.46
CA GLU A 520 -17.52 12.58 4.24
C GLU A 520 -18.82 11.79 3.96
N LYS A 521 -18.72 10.55 3.46
CA LYS A 521 -19.85 9.68 3.11
C LYS A 521 -20.12 8.52 4.09
N ILE A 522 -19.37 8.33 5.17
CA ILE A 522 -19.38 7.05 5.90
C ILE A 522 -20.26 7.06 7.14
N GLY A 523 -21.16 6.07 7.16
CA GLY A 523 -21.84 5.55 8.34
C GLY A 523 -22.92 6.47 8.88
N LEU A 524 -22.59 7.75 9.09
CA LEU A 524 -23.48 8.73 9.70
C LEU A 524 -24.84 8.78 9.00
N LEU A 525 -24.88 8.67 7.67
CA LEU A 525 -26.13 8.54 6.92
C LEU A 525 -26.93 7.31 7.32
N GLN A 526 -26.27 6.17 7.49
CA GLN A 526 -26.88 4.92 7.94
C GLN A 526 -27.36 5.00 9.39
N TRP A 527 -26.68 5.77 10.25
CA TRP A 527 -27.11 6.03 11.64
C TRP A 527 -28.24 7.04 11.78
N LEU A 528 -28.40 7.95 10.80
CA LEU A 528 -29.38 9.03 10.83
C LEU A 528 -30.66 8.76 10.02
N ASP A 529 -30.55 8.01 8.93
CA ASP A 529 -31.65 7.76 8.01
C ASP A 529 -31.94 6.25 7.96
N PRO A 530 -32.97 5.77 8.68
CA PRO A 530 -33.30 4.34 8.79
C PRO A 530 -33.48 3.64 7.45
N LYS A 531 -33.73 4.37 6.35
CA LYS A 531 -33.88 3.79 5.02
C LYS A 531 -32.65 2.98 4.56
N TYR A 532 -31.44 3.41 4.91
CA TYR A 532 -30.21 2.71 4.49
C TYR A 532 -30.04 1.36 5.18
N VAL A 533 -30.67 1.23 6.34
CA VAL A 533 -30.76 -0.02 7.07
C VAL A 533 -31.94 -0.85 6.55
N SER A 534 -33.11 -0.25 6.32
CA SER A 534 -34.30 -0.97 5.84
C SER A 534 -34.18 -1.49 4.39
N GLU A 535 -33.43 -0.80 3.54
CA GLU A 535 -33.18 -1.17 2.14
C GLU A 535 -31.97 -2.11 1.98
N ALA A 536 -31.31 -2.49 3.08
CA ALA A 536 -30.14 -3.35 3.06
C ALA A 536 -30.44 -4.74 2.49
N THR A 537 -29.53 -5.24 1.66
CA THR A 537 -29.52 -6.64 1.21
C THR A 537 -28.34 -7.35 1.88
N ALA A 538 -28.54 -8.60 2.32
CA ALA A 538 -27.49 -9.44 2.91
C ALA A 538 -26.77 -8.86 4.16
N SER A 539 -27.50 -8.19 5.05
CA SER A 539 -26.97 -7.64 6.32
C SER A 539 -25.83 -6.63 6.15
N THR A 540 -25.82 -5.93 5.03
CA THR A 540 -24.91 -4.80 4.78
C THR A 540 -25.73 -3.58 4.41
N ALA A 541 -25.56 -2.48 5.15
CA ALA A 541 -26.21 -1.22 4.79
C ALA A 541 -25.82 -0.77 3.38
N ALA A 542 -26.77 -0.17 2.67
CA ALA A 542 -26.51 0.36 1.33
C ALA A 542 -25.41 1.43 1.39
N ILE A 543 -24.45 1.36 0.46
CA ILE A 543 -23.38 2.36 0.34
C ILE A 543 -23.99 3.65 -0.19
N PRO A 544 -23.89 4.78 0.54
CA PRO A 544 -24.46 6.04 0.09
C PRO A 544 -23.78 6.55 -1.19
N GLN A 545 -24.59 6.93 -2.18
CA GLN A 545 -24.08 7.60 -3.38
C GLN A 545 -23.71 9.06 -3.09
N ALA A 546 -22.92 9.71 -3.96
CA ALA A 546 -22.56 11.12 -3.80
C ALA A 546 -23.77 12.06 -3.63
N LYS A 547 -24.88 11.78 -4.32
CA LYS A 547 -26.15 12.52 -4.18
C LYS A 547 -26.79 12.38 -2.79
N ALA A 548 -26.59 11.25 -2.12
CA ALA A 548 -27.06 11.01 -0.76
C ALA A 548 -26.32 11.89 0.26
N HIS A 549 -25.04 12.16 0.04
CA HIS A 549 -24.26 13.05 0.89
C HIS A 549 -24.76 14.50 0.81
N GLN A 550 -25.07 15.01 -0.38
CA GLN A 550 -25.67 16.35 -0.51
C GLN A 550 -27.02 16.45 0.21
N ALA A 551 -27.80 15.36 0.22
CA ALA A 551 -29.03 15.29 1.00
C ALA A 551 -28.76 15.22 2.51
N LEU A 552 -27.70 14.54 2.95
CA LEU A 552 -27.24 14.54 4.34
C LEU A 552 -26.98 15.98 4.81
N VAL A 553 -26.14 16.73 4.09
CA VAL A 553 -25.78 18.11 4.46
C VAL A 553 -27.02 18.97 4.65
N ARG A 554 -27.99 18.89 3.73
CA ARG A 554 -29.27 19.61 3.85
C ARG A 554 -30.11 19.16 5.05
N LYS A 555 -30.17 17.85 5.31
CA LYS A 555 -30.90 17.29 6.46
C LYS A 555 -30.18 17.54 7.79
N TRP A 556 -28.86 17.71 7.76
CA TRP A 556 -28.03 17.99 8.92
C TRP A 556 -28.45 19.31 9.55
N ALA A 557 -28.93 20.29 8.79
CA ALA A 557 -29.55 21.51 9.32
C ALA A 557 -30.83 21.29 10.15
N GLY A 558 -31.46 20.11 10.05
CA GLY A 558 -32.70 19.77 10.75
C GLY A 558 -32.55 19.49 12.26
N SER A 559 -33.70 19.21 12.89
CA SER A 559 -33.88 19.01 14.34
C SER A 559 -34.27 17.58 14.74
N ALA A 560 -34.06 16.59 13.87
CA ALA A 560 -34.35 15.19 14.21
C ALA A 560 -33.52 14.76 15.44
N LYS A 561 -34.15 13.99 16.34
CA LYS A 561 -33.58 13.61 17.66
C LYS A 561 -32.14 13.09 17.57
N ASN A 562 -31.87 12.14 16.66
CA ASN A 562 -30.54 11.57 16.49
C ASN A 562 -29.54 12.57 15.91
N THR A 563 -29.98 13.45 15.00
CA THR A 563 -29.15 14.53 14.45
C THR A 563 -28.70 15.50 15.55
N VAL A 564 -29.57 15.80 16.52
CA VAL A 564 -29.22 16.66 17.67
C VAL A 564 -28.12 16.02 18.52
N PHE A 565 -28.24 14.72 18.80
CA PHE A 565 -27.22 14.00 19.58
C PHE A 565 -25.90 13.91 18.83
N TRP A 566 -25.91 13.56 17.55
CA TRP A 566 -24.67 13.51 16.75
C TRP A 566 -24.00 14.88 16.67
N LYS A 567 -24.73 15.98 16.46
CA LYS A 567 -24.18 17.35 16.50
C LYS A 567 -23.53 17.71 17.84
N LYS A 568 -24.06 17.19 18.94
CA LYS A 568 -23.59 17.48 20.29
C LYS A 568 -22.25 16.81 20.59
N TYR A 569 -22.01 15.60 20.08
CA TYR A 569 -20.85 14.78 20.45
C TYR A 569 -19.81 14.60 19.33
N LEU A 570 -20.21 14.74 18.07
CA LEU A 570 -19.30 14.64 16.93
C LEU A 570 -18.46 15.92 16.82
N ASP A 571 -17.15 15.78 16.62
CA ASP A 571 -16.23 16.91 16.58
C ASP A 571 -16.60 17.88 15.45
N PRO A 572 -16.65 19.21 15.68
CA PRO A 572 -17.01 20.17 14.64
C PRO A 572 -16.18 20.08 13.36
N THR A 573 -14.94 19.58 13.44
CA THR A 573 -14.07 19.43 12.27
C THR A 573 -14.51 18.29 11.35
N VAL A 574 -15.23 17.28 11.89
CA VAL A 574 -15.67 16.08 11.17
C VAL A 574 -17.18 16.07 10.88
N GLN A 575 -17.92 17.10 11.31
CA GLN A 575 -19.34 17.25 10.98
C GLN A 575 -19.53 17.56 9.48
N PRO A 576 -20.64 17.13 8.85
CA PRO A 576 -20.99 17.54 7.50
C PRO A 576 -21.05 19.07 7.37
N LYS A 577 -20.19 19.64 6.52
CA LYS A 577 -20.15 21.08 6.22
C LYS A 577 -20.93 21.38 4.94
N GLU A 578 -21.55 22.55 4.87
CA GLU A 578 -21.95 23.12 3.58
C GLU A 578 -20.65 23.43 2.82
N GLY A 579 -20.48 22.79 1.66
CA GLY A 579 -19.32 22.97 0.79
C GLY A 579 -19.33 24.29 0.04
#